data_AF-A0A226HNK8-F1
#
_entry.id   AF-A0A226HNK8-F1
#
_cell.length_a   1.000
_cell.length_b   1.000
_cell.length_c   1.000
_cell.angle_alpha   90.00
_cell.angle_beta   90.00
_cell.angle_gamma   90.00
#
_symmetry.space_group_name_H-M   'P 1'
#
loop_
_entity.id
_entity.type
_entity.pdbx_description
1 polymer ?
#
loop_
_entity_poly.entity_id
_entity_poly.type
_entity_poly.pdbx_seq_one_letter_code
_entity_poly.pdbx_strand_id
1 'polypeptide(L)'
;LQIKFEEIMMYLVYKFGQDFLFNFIKNENSKVLHFKKIIEKNSLNNLNVQEISFLCNMSVSTFKREFKKYYNESPRKWFQKQRLLHAKFLLRSNEKRPTDLYEEIGFLSLSSFTQAFKIQFGLTP
;
A
#
# COMPACT_ATOMS: atom_id res chain seq x y z
N LEU A 1 29.62 -19.16 14.90
CA LEU A 1 28.35 -19.38 14.18
C LEU A 1 28.45 -18.96 12.71
N GLN A 2 29.00 -17.77 12.44
CA GLN A 2 29.09 -17.19 11.09
C GLN A 2 29.89 -18.05 10.09
N ILE A 3 31.04 -18.59 10.47
CA ILE A 3 31.86 -19.46 9.60
C ILE A 3 31.09 -20.70 9.13
N LYS A 4 30.37 -21.38 10.04
CA LYS A 4 29.54 -22.54 9.69
C LYS A 4 28.39 -22.17 8.75
N PHE A 5 27.84 -20.97 8.90
CA PHE A 5 26.80 -20.46 7.99
C PHE A 5 27.38 -20.22 6.60
N GLU A 6 28.57 -19.62 6.51
CA GLU A 6 29.28 -19.38 5.26
C GLU A 6 29.67 -20.70 4.57
N GLU A 7 30.18 -21.69 5.30
CA GLU A 7 30.47 -23.04 4.76
C GLU A 7 29.22 -23.72 4.20
N ILE A 8 28.10 -23.67 4.94
CA ILE A 8 26.83 -24.25 4.50
C ILE A 8 26.33 -23.51 3.26
N MET A 9 26.39 -22.18 3.23
CA MET A 9 26.00 -21.42 2.04
C MET A 9 26.88 -21.75 0.84
N MET A 10 28.20 -21.85 1.04
CA MET A 10 29.14 -22.23 -0.01
C MET A 10 28.82 -23.62 -0.57
N TYR A 11 28.55 -24.58 0.31
CA TYR A 11 28.17 -25.94 -0.06
C TYR A 11 26.84 -25.98 -0.85
N LEU A 12 25.83 -25.22 -0.40
CA LEU A 12 24.53 -25.18 -1.05
C LEU A 12 24.58 -24.52 -2.43
N VAL A 13 25.34 -23.43 -2.58
CA VAL A 13 25.56 -22.77 -3.88
C VAL A 13 26.35 -23.67 -4.82
N TYR A 14 27.37 -24.36 -4.32
CA TYR A 14 28.12 -25.34 -5.10
C TYR A 14 27.22 -26.49 -5.60
N LYS A 15 26.32 -26.99 -4.74
CA LYS A 15 25.46 -28.14 -5.03
C LYS A 15 24.25 -27.82 -5.92
N PHE A 16 23.63 -26.66 -5.72
CA PHE A 16 22.37 -26.28 -6.37
C PHE A 16 22.51 -25.12 -7.38
N GLY A 17 23.73 -24.61 -7.57
CA GLY A 17 24.01 -23.48 -8.46
C GLY A 17 23.60 -22.13 -7.90
N GLN A 18 23.88 -21.07 -8.65
CA GLN A 18 23.52 -19.69 -8.27
C GLN A 18 21.99 -19.48 -8.22
N ASP A 19 21.22 -20.32 -8.91
CA ASP A 19 19.75 -20.31 -8.88
C ASP A 19 19.17 -20.51 -7.48
N PHE A 20 19.90 -21.22 -6.61
CA PHE A 20 19.56 -21.33 -5.20
C PHE A 20 19.47 -19.94 -4.54
N LEU A 21 20.48 -19.09 -4.72
CA LEU A 21 20.49 -17.71 -4.20
C LEU A 21 19.42 -16.85 -4.85
N PHE A 22 19.24 -16.98 -6.17
CA PHE A 22 18.20 -16.26 -6.88
C PHE A 22 16.81 -16.59 -6.37
N ASN A 23 16.53 -17.83 -5.94
CA ASN A 23 15.26 -18.18 -5.33
C ASN A 23 14.99 -17.45 -4.00
N PHE A 24 16.00 -17.19 -3.17
CA PHE A 24 15.81 -16.41 -1.93
C PHE A 24 15.56 -14.94 -2.24
N ILE A 25 16.37 -14.34 -3.11
CA ILE A 25 16.26 -12.94 -3.53
C ILE A 25 14.90 -12.71 -4.23
N LYS A 26 14.50 -13.64 -5.10
CA LYS A 26 13.21 -13.58 -5.81
C LYS A 26 12.03 -13.75 -4.87
N ASN A 27 12.12 -14.60 -3.85
CA ASN A 27 11.02 -14.81 -2.89
C ASN A 27 10.79 -13.57 -2.02
N GLU A 28 11.86 -12.95 -1.50
CA GLU A 28 11.72 -11.74 -0.70
C GLU A 28 11.20 -10.55 -1.53
N ASN A 29 11.79 -10.33 -2.72
CA ASN A 29 11.32 -9.31 -3.65
C ASN A 29 9.88 -9.58 -4.13
N SER A 30 9.50 -10.84 -4.32
CA SER A 30 8.14 -11.23 -4.71
C SER A 30 7.11 -10.85 -3.65
N LYS A 31 7.40 -11.08 -2.36
CA LYS A 31 6.49 -10.71 -1.27
C LYS A 31 6.31 -9.19 -1.17
N VAL A 32 7.40 -8.44 -1.26
CA VAL A 32 7.34 -6.96 -1.22
C VAL A 32 6.61 -6.41 -2.43
N LEU A 33 6.90 -6.92 -3.62
CA LEU A 33 6.23 -6.52 -4.86
C LEU A 33 4.74 -6.86 -4.81
N HIS A 34 4.40 -8.05 -4.32
CA HIS A 34 3.01 -8.48 -4.14
C HIS A 34 2.26 -7.57 -3.18
N PHE A 35 2.88 -7.25 -2.03
CA PHE A 35 2.33 -6.31 -1.06
C PHE A 35 2.06 -4.94 -1.70
N LYS A 36 3.07 -4.33 -2.33
CA LYS A 36 2.91 -3.02 -3.00
C LYS A 36 1.82 -3.05 -4.06
N LYS A 37 1.78 -4.10 -4.88
CA LYS A 37 0.78 -4.30 -5.93
C LYS A 37 -0.64 -4.36 -5.38
N ILE A 38 -0.85 -5.07 -4.25
CA ILE A 38 -2.16 -5.11 -3.59
C ILE A 38 -2.56 -3.72 -3.08
N ILE A 39 -1.63 -3.00 -2.44
CA ILE A 39 -1.89 -1.65 -1.92
C ILE A 39 -2.27 -0.69 -3.04
N GLU A 40 -1.49 -0.65 -4.13
CA GLU A 40 -1.70 0.25 -5.26
C GLU A 40 -3.03 -0.06 -5.98
N LYS A 41 -3.30 -1.35 -6.24
CA LYS A 41 -4.55 -1.79 -6.89
C LYS A 41 -5.80 -1.41 -6.08
N ASN A 42 -5.68 -1.37 -4.75
CA ASN A 42 -6.80 -1.07 -3.85
C ASN A 42 -6.73 0.35 -3.26
N SER A 43 -5.87 1.23 -3.79
CA SER A 43 -5.66 2.59 -3.26
C SER A 43 -6.91 3.47 -3.28
N LEU A 44 -7.83 3.20 -4.23
CA LEU A 44 -9.07 3.96 -4.41
C LEU A 44 -10.31 3.23 -3.85
N ASN A 45 -10.17 1.96 -3.50
CA ASN A 45 -11.27 1.15 -2.99
C ASN A 45 -11.60 1.55 -1.55
N ASN A 46 -12.87 1.43 -1.15
CA ASN A 46 -13.30 1.72 0.21
C ASN A 46 -13.02 0.57 1.20
N LEU A 47 -11.91 -0.14 1.00
CA LEU A 47 -11.56 -1.28 1.85
C LEU A 47 -11.02 -0.81 3.20
N ASN A 48 -11.46 -1.47 4.25
CA ASN A 48 -10.93 -1.25 5.59
C ASN A 48 -9.56 -1.95 5.76
N VAL A 49 -8.85 -1.60 6.83
CA VAL A 49 -7.51 -2.14 7.10
C VAL A 49 -7.52 -3.67 7.29
N GLN A 50 -8.61 -4.24 7.79
CA GLN A 50 -8.74 -5.68 7.99
C GLN A 50 -8.84 -6.40 6.65
N GLU A 51 -9.66 -5.91 5.73
CA GLU A 51 -9.83 -6.45 4.38
C GLU A 51 -8.52 -6.41 3.59
N ILE A 52 -7.80 -5.27 3.61
CA ILE A 52 -6.53 -5.15 2.90
C ILE A 52 -5.46 -6.05 3.53
N SER A 53 -5.44 -6.16 4.87
CA SER A 53 -4.52 -7.08 5.54
C SER A 53 -4.78 -8.54 5.16
N PHE A 54 -6.05 -8.91 5.01
CA PHE A 54 -6.47 -10.23 4.55
C PHE A 54 -6.01 -10.49 3.11
N LEU A 55 -6.16 -9.53 2.19
CA LEU A 55 -5.66 -9.64 0.82
C LEU A 55 -4.13 -9.84 0.76
N CYS A 56 -3.39 -9.27 1.72
CA CYS A 56 -1.95 -9.45 1.84
C CYS A 56 -1.54 -10.75 2.55
N ASN A 57 -2.48 -11.61 2.97
CA ASN A 57 -2.24 -12.78 3.83
C ASN A 57 -1.49 -12.41 5.13
N MET A 58 -1.84 -11.28 5.73
CA MET A 58 -1.20 -10.76 6.95
C MET A 58 -2.23 -10.53 8.05
N SER A 59 -1.81 -10.72 9.30
CA SER A 59 -2.54 -10.13 10.42
C SER A 59 -2.52 -8.60 10.33
N VAL A 60 -3.51 -7.94 10.94
CA VAL A 60 -3.61 -6.48 10.98
C VAL A 60 -2.36 -5.82 11.60
N SER A 61 -1.76 -6.44 12.62
CA SER A 61 -0.56 -5.93 13.28
C SER A 61 0.67 -6.01 12.37
N THR A 62 0.86 -7.14 11.69
CA THR A 62 1.94 -7.33 10.71
C THR A 62 1.77 -6.37 9.54
N PHE A 63 0.56 -6.25 9.01
CA PHE A 63 0.23 -5.33 7.94
C PHE A 63 0.58 -3.88 8.30
N LYS A 64 0.16 -3.39 9.47
CA LYS A 64 0.47 -2.02 9.91
C LYS A 64 1.98 -1.76 10.01
N ARG A 65 2.74 -2.75 10.50
CA ARG A 65 4.21 -2.66 10.61
C ARG A 65 4.87 -2.61 9.24
N GLU A 66 4.52 -3.53 8.34
CA GLU A 66 5.05 -3.54 6.97
C GLU A 66 4.64 -2.28 6.20
N PHE A 67 3.40 -1.84 6.34
CA PHE A 67 2.93 -0.62 5.70
C PHE A 67 3.73 0.60 6.14
N LYS A 68 3.96 0.76 7.46
CA LYS A 68 4.78 1.85 7.98
C LYS A 68 6.22 1.76 7.49
N LYS A 69 6.78 0.56 7.35
CA LYS A 69 8.13 0.33 6.80
C LYS A 69 8.27 0.84 5.36
N TYR A 70 7.27 0.62 4.50
CA TYR A 70 7.35 1.01 3.08
C TYR A 70 6.81 2.41 2.76
N TYR A 71 5.80 2.90 3.49
CA TYR A 71 5.09 4.15 3.20
C TYR A 71 5.29 5.24 4.25
N ASN A 72 5.96 4.95 5.36
CA ASN A 72 6.28 5.88 6.45
C ASN A 72 5.07 6.59 7.09
N GLU A 73 3.85 6.10 6.83
CA GLU A 73 2.58 6.67 7.28
C GLU A 73 1.65 5.54 7.77
N SER A 74 0.54 5.89 8.45
CA SER A 74 -0.47 4.89 8.81
C SER A 74 -1.35 4.55 7.61
N PRO A 75 -1.80 3.28 7.46
CA PRO A 75 -2.61 2.87 6.31
C PRO A 75 -3.83 3.77 6.08
N ARG A 76 -4.59 4.06 7.14
CA ARG A 76 -5.80 4.89 7.05
C ARG A 76 -5.51 6.29 6.49
N LYS A 77 -4.44 6.94 6.95
CA LYS A 77 -4.05 8.27 6.46
C LYS A 77 -3.61 8.21 5.01
N TRP A 78 -2.80 7.20 4.65
CA TRP A 78 -2.29 7.04 3.30
C TRP A 78 -3.41 6.78 2.28
N PHE A 79 -4.33 5.85 2.57
CA PHE A 79 -5.48 5.59 1.67
C PHE A 79 -6.37 6.81 1.53
N GLN A 80 -6.67 7.51 2.63
CA GLN A 80 -7.43 8.76 2.57
C GLN A 80 -6.75 9.80 1.67
N LYS A 81 -5.44 9.94 1.77
CA LYS A 81 -4.64 10.85 0.94
C LYS A 81 -4.69 10.46 -0.54
N GLN A 82 -4.57 9.18 -0.89
CA GLN A 82 -4.68 8.71 -2.28
C GLN A 82 -6.05 9.02 -2.88
N ARG A 83 -7.11 8.78 -2.12
CA ARG A 83 -8.49 9.08 -2.52
C ARG A 83 -8.71 10.57 -2.75
N LEU A 84 -8.18 11.42 -1.86
CA LEU A 84 -8.22 12.88 -2.03
C LEU A 84 -7.41 13.35 -3.25
N LEU A 85 -6.26 12.74 -3.53
CA LEU A 85 -5.47 13.04 -4.74
C LEU A 85 -6.23 12.68 -6.02
N HIS A 86 -6.92 11.54 -6.03
CA HIS A 86 -7.78 11.15 -7.14
C HIS A 86 -8.97 12.11 -7.31
N ALA A 87 -9.60 12.52 -6.21
CA ALA A 87 -10.67 13.51 -6.25
C ALA A 87 -10.19 14.82 -6.86
N LYS A 88 -9.00 15.31 -6.46
CA LYS A 88 -8.39 16.52 -7.03
C LYS A 88 -8.14 16.38 -8.54
N PHE A 89 -7.75 15.20 -9.01
CA PHE A 89 -7.57 14.93 -10.43
C PHE A 89 -8.91 15.05 -11.19
N LEU A 90 -9.97 14.40 -10.70
CA LEU A 90 -11.31 14.42 -11.31
C LEU A 90 -11.94 15.81 -11.34
N LEU A 91 -11.73 16.59 -10.27
CA LEU A 91 -12.19 17.98 -10.19
C LEU A 91 -11.45 18.88 -11.18
N ARG A 92 -10.14 18.65 -11.36
CA ARG A 92 -9.33 19.41 -12.34
C ARG A 92 -9.67 19.06 -13.79
N SER A 93 -10.03 17.82 -14.08
CA SER A 93 -10.45 17.40 -15.42
C SER A 93 -11.90 17.81 -15.75
N ASN A 94 -12.61 18.47 -14.83
CA ASN A 94 -14.02 18.85 -14.96
C ASN A 94 -14.96 17.66 -15.25
N GLU A 95 -14.53 16.44 -14.89
CA GLU A 95 -15.29 15.22 -15.14
C GLU A 95 -16.48 15.06 -14.18
N LYS A 96 -16.36 15.57 -12.95
CA LYS A 96 -17.39 15.42 -11.89
C LYS A 96 -17.50 16.64 -10.99
N ARG A 97 -18.70 16.87 -10.45
CA ARG A 97 -18.96 17.88 -9.42
C ARG A 97 -18.63 17.31 -8.02
N PRO A 98 -18.21 18.14 -7.05
CA PRO A 98 -17.95 17.69 -5.67
C PRO A 98 -19.13 16.95 -5.02
N THR A 99 -20.37 17.37 -5.32
CA THR A 99 -21.61 16.74 -4.83
C THR A 99 -21.79 15.31 -5.32
N ASP A 100 -21.25 14.98 -6.49
CA ASP A 100 -21.45 13.69 -7.13
C ASP A 100 -20.25 12.75 -6.87
N LEU A 101 -19.21 13.27 -6.20
CA LEU A 101 -17.91 12.61 -6.03
C LEU A 101 -17.67 12.09 -4.61
N TYR A 102 -18.26 12.73 -3.59
CA TYR A 102 -17.90 12.45 -2.19
C TYR A 102 -18.14 10.98 -1.80
N GLU A 103 -19.20 10.35 -2.30
CA GLU A 103 -19.53 8.94 -2.02
C GLU A 103 -18.55 7.97 -2.69
N GLU A 104 -18.17 8.24 -3.95
CA GLU A 104 -17.21 7.43 -4.70
C GLU A 104 -15.82 7.43 -4.04
N ILE A 105 -15.44 8.59 -3.51
CA ILE A 105 -14.21 8.79 -2.73
C ILE A 105 -14.39 8.32 -1.27
N GLY A 106 -15.55 7.74 -0.93
CA GLY A 106 -15.90 7.06 0.33
C GLY A 106 -15.94 7.94 1.56
N PHE A 107 -16.36 9.18 1.36
CA PHE A 107 -16.83 10.03 2.44
C PHE A 107 -18.32 9.81 2.64
N LEU A 108 -18.76 9.85 3.89
CA LEU A 108 -20.18 9.73 4.26
C LEU A 108 -20.98 11.02 3.98
N SER A 109 -20.29 12.16 3.85
CA SER A 109 -20.93 13.44 3.56
C SER A 109 -20.01 14.37 2.80
N LEU A 110 -20.62 15.29 2.03
CA LEU A 110 -19.92 16.37 1.33
C LEU A 110 -19.13 17.27 2.30
N SER A 111 -19.66 17.54 3.49
CA SER A 111 -18.99 18.36 4.51
C SER A 111 -17.69 17.71 4.98
N SER A 112 -17.72 16.40 5.27
CA SER A 112 -16.52 15.66 5.68
C SER A 112 -15.47 15.60 4.56
N PHE A 113 -15.92 15.43 3.31
CA PHE A 113 -15.03 15.49 2.15
C PHE A 113 -14.39 16.87 2.00
N THR A 114 -15.19 17.94 2.03
CA THR A 114 -14.73 19.33 1.88
C THR A 114 -13.71 19.70 2.96
N GLN A 115 -13.97 19.32 4.21
CA GLN A 115 -13.04 19.56 5.31
C GLN A 115 -11.73 18.79 5.13
N ALA A 116 -11.80 17.51 4.76
CA ALA A 116 -10.61 16.70 4.52
C ALA A 116 -9.79 17.21 3.32
N PHE A 117 -10.46 17.62 2.25
CA PHE A 117 -9.83 18.20 1.06
C PHE A 117 -9.12 19.52 1.39
N LYS A 118 -9.77 20.39 2.18
CA LYS A 118 -9.18 21.64 2.66
C LYS A 118 -7.98 21.41 3.58
N ILE A 119 -8.05 20.45 4.49
CA ILE A 119 -6.92 20.09 5.36
C ILE A 119 -5.74 19.59 4.52
N GLN A 120 -6.00 18.81 3.47
CA GLN A 120 -4.97 18.17 2.67
C GLN A 120 -4.32 19.10 1.64
N PHE A 121 -5.09 20.01 1.04
CA PHE A 121 -4.64 20.84 -0.10
C PHE A 121 -4.73 22.36 0.14
N GLY A 122 -5.32 22.80 1.25
CA GLY A 122 -5.51 24.23 1.56
C GLY A 122 -6.61 24.92 0.73
N LEU A 123 -7.29 24.19 -0.16
CA LEU A 123 -8.32 24.70 -1.08
C LEU A 123 -9.63 23.96 -0.83
N THR A 124 -10.76 24.55 -1.24
CA THR A 124 -12.03 23.82 -1.32
C THR A 124 -12.08 23.01 -2.62
N PRO A 125 -12.69 21.81 -2.62
CA PRO A 125 -12.85 21.00 -3.82
C PRO A 125 -13.69 21.69 -4.89
#